data_AF-A0A0D3CDW3-F1
#
_entry.id   AF-A0A0D3CDW3-F1
#
_cell.length_a   1.000
_cell.length_b   1.000
_cell.length_c   1.000
_cell.angle_alpha   90.00
_cell.angle_beta   90.00
_cell.angle_gamma   90.00
#
_symmetry.space_group_name_H-M   'P 1'
#
loop_
_entity.id
_entity.type
_entity.pdbx_description
1 polymer ?
#
loop_
_entity_poly.entity_id
_entity_poly.type
_entity_poly.pdbx_seq_one_letter_code
_entity_poly.pdbx_strand_id
1 'polypeptide(L)'
;MAVDAFRPSGLTNGHATFYGESDASGTMGGACGYGDLYAGYGTMTAALSTALFNNGASCGECYKITCDYAADSRWCKKGASVVITATNFCPPNFALPSNNGGWCNPPLKHLDMAQPAWEKIGIYRGGIVPVVFQRLD
;
A
#
# COMPACT_ATOMS: atom_id res chain seq x y z
N MET A 1 10.37 29.97 -14.91
CA MET A 1 10.00 28.55 -15.01
C MET A 1 10.13 27.96 -13.61
N ALA A 2 9.04 27.94 -12.85
CA ALA A 2 9.02 27.28 -11.55
C ALA A 2 8.60 25.83 -11.81
N VAL A 3 9.42 24.88 -11.37
CA VAL A 3 9.05 23.46 -11.33
C VAL A 3 7.82 23.33 -10.44
N ASP A 4 6.76 22.67 -10.94
CA ASP A 4 5.59 22.35 -10.13
C ASP A 4 6.06 21.54 -8.93
N ALA A 5 6.05 22.18 -7.76
CA ALA A 5 6.35 21.53 -6.51
C ALA A 5 5.18 20.60 -6.20
N PHE A 6 5.37 19.34 -6.55
CA PHE A 6 4.68 18.14 -6.07
C PHE A 6 4.00 18.41 -4.72
N ARG A 7 2.69 18.70 -4.73
CA ARG A 7 1.94 19.06 -3.53
C ARG A 7 1.43 17.77 -2.92
N PRO A 8 1.98 17.29 -1.79
CA PRO A 8 1.42 16.11 -1.17
C PRO A 8 0.00 16.40 -0.70
N SER A 9 -0.90 15.44 -0.93
CA SER A 9 -2.24 15.49 -0.35
C SER A 9 -2.16 15.50 1.19
N GLY A 10 -3.26 15.82 1.87
CA GLY A 10 -3.34 15.67 3.32
C GLY A 10 -2.98 14.24 3.77
N LEU A 11 -2.30 14.13 4.92
CA LEU A 11 -1.93 12.85 5.51
C LEU A 11 -3.19 12.05 5.87
N THR A 12 -3.16 10.76 5.57
CA THR A 12 -4.25 9.82 5.78
C THR A 12 -3.78 8.61 6.57
N ASN A 13 -4.55 8.22 7.59
CA ASN A 13 -4.30 7.01 8.36
C ASN A 13 -4.87 5.78 7.66
N GLY A 14 -4.19 4.64 7.82
CA GLY A 14 -4.64 3.34 7.33
C GLY A 14 -3.79 2.20 7.88
N HIS A 15 -3.89 1.05 7.23
CA HIS A 15 -3.05 -0.12 7.53
C HIS A 15 -2.34 -0.60 6.28
N ALA A 16 -1.22 -1.29 6.47
CA ALA A 16 -0.53 -1.97 5.39
C ALA A 16 -0.19 -3.41 5.77
N THR A 17 -0.53 -4.35 4.89
CA THR A 17 -0.04 -5.72 4.88
C THR A 17 0.88 -5.91 3.67
N PHE A 18 1.38 -7.13 3.50
CA PHE A 18 2.04 -7.52 2.28
C PHE A 18 1.51 -8.82 1.70
N TYR A 19 1.71 -8.97 0.39
CA TYR A 19 1.43 -10.17 -0.37
C TYR A 19 2.52 -10.40 -1.41
N GLY A 20 2.52 -11.62 -1.97
CA GLY A 20 3.59 -12.11 -2.82
C GLY A 20 4.85 -12.45 -2.04
N GLU A 21 5.84 -13.00 -2.75
CA GLU A 21 7.11 -13.45 -2.16
C GLU A 21 8.14 -12.31 -2.07
N SER A 22 9.33 -12.64 -1.57
CA SER A 22 10.46 -11.69 -1.43
C SER A 22 10.97 -11.06 -2.75
N ASP A 23 10.59 -11.59 -3.91
CA ASP A 23 10.82 -11.01 -5.24
C ASP A 23 9.55 -10.37 -5.84
N ALA A 24 8.53 -10.17 -5.00
CA ALA A 24 7.16 -9.76 -5.32
C ALA A 24 6.38 -10.76 -6.20
N SER A 25 6.85 -12.01 -6.38
CA SER A 25 6.11 -12.99 -7.20
C SER A 25 4.73 -13.23 -6.63
N GLY A 26 3.73 -13.35 -7.51
CA GLY A 26 2.30 -13.38 -7.13
C GLY A 26 1.64 -12.00 -7.05
N THR A 27 2.37 -10.90 -7.26
CA THR A 27 1.75 -9.56 -7.41
C THR A 27 1.32 -9.22 -8.84
N MET A 28 1.59 -10.12 -9.80
CA MET A 28 1.32 -9.95 -11.23
C MET A 28 -0.15 -10.14 -11.60
N GLY A 29 -0.66 -9.33 -12.54
CA GLY A 29 -2.04 -9.42 -13.03
C GLY A 29 -3.02 -8.48 -12.31
N GLY A 30 -2.60 -7.23 -12.08
CA GLY A 30 -3.38 -6.29 -11.30
C GLY A 30 -4.66 -5.80 -11.98
N ALA A 31 -5.67 -5.45 -11.18
CA ALA A 31 -6.95 -4.89 -11.61
C ALA A 31 -6.85 -3.59 -12.43
N CYS A 32 -5.66 -2.98 -12.50
CA CYS A 32 -5.38 -1.81 -13.33
C CYS A 32 -5.04 -2.14 -14.80
N GLY A 33 -4.91 -3.43 -15.17
CA GLY A 33 -4.74 -3.84 -16.56
C GLY A 33 -3.38 -3.55 -17.18
N TYR A 34 -2.35 -3.27 -16.37
CA TYR A 34 -1.02 -2.87 -16.84
C TYR A 34 -0.14 -3.99 -17.42
N GLY A 35 -0.64 -5.22 -17.54
CA GLY A 35 0.12 -6.34 -18.08
C GLY A 35 1.29 -6.74 -17.17
N ASP A 36 2.53 -6.62 -17.66
CA ASP A 36 3.73 -6.95 -16.90
C ASP A 36 4.13 -5.80 -15.95
N LEU A 37 3.75 -5.95 -14.67
CA LEU A 37 4.03 -4.97 -13.63
C LEU A 37 5.53 -4.87 -13.29
N TYR A 38 6.31 -5.93 -13.49
CA TYR A 38 7.74 -5.91 -13.18
C TYR A 38 8.54 -5.06 -14.14
N ALA A 39 8.24 -5.17 -15.43
CA ALA A 39 8.90 -4.39 -16.47
C ALA A 39 8.56 -2.89 -16.40
N GLY A 40 7.42 -2.52 -15.81
CA GLY A 40 6.95 -1.14 -15.70
C GLY A 40 7.15 -0.48 -14.33
N TYR A 41 6.73 -1.15 -13.25
CA TYR A 41 6.60 -0.57 -11.90
C TYR A 41 7.52 -1.23 -10.85
N GLY A 42 8.21 -2.32 -11.21
CA GLY A 42 9.12 -3.04 -10.32
C GLY A 42 8.40 -3.65 -9.11
N THR A 43 9.07 -3.67 -7.95
CA THR A 43 8.53 -4.27 -6.70
C THR A 43 7.94 -3.24 -5.74
N MET A 44 7.80 -1.98 -6.16
CA MET A 44 7.29 -0.88 -5.32
C MET A 44 5.83 -0.63 -5.62
N THR A 45 5.02 -1.68 -5.47
CA THR A 45 3.61 -1.69 -5.86
C THR A 45 2.70 -2.03 -4.69
N ALA A 46 1.43 -1.65 -4.79
CA ALA A 46 0.39 -2.06 -3.85
C ALA A 46 -0.95 -2.33 -4.53
N ALA A 47 -1.73 -3.23 -3.92
CA ALA A 47 -3.15 -3.41 -4.13
C ALA A 47 -3.94 -2.55 -3.13
N LEU A 48 -4.83 -1.70 -3.62
CA LEU A 48 -5.60 -0.79 -2.78
C LEU A 48 -6.94 -1.42 -2.37
N SER A 49 -7.36 -1.20 -1.11
CA SER A 49 -8.72 -1.58 -0.69
C SER A 49 -9.80 -0.81 -1.45
N THR A 50 -11.05 -1.27 -1.37
CA THR A 50 -12.20 -0.60 -2.01
C THR A 50 -12.31 0.88 -1.69
N ALA A 51 -11.99 1.28 -0.45
CA ALA A 51 -12.04 2.67 -0.02
C ALA A 51 -10.98 3.56 -0.69
N LEU A 52 -9.92 2.98 -1.23
CA LEU A 52 -8.80 3.68 -1.87
C LEU A 52 -8.74 3.46 -3.38
N PHE A 53 -9.13 2.30 -3.88
CA PHE A 53 -9.03 1.95 -5.30
C PHE A 53 -9.93 2.81 -6.21
N ASN A 54 -11.08 3.25 -5.67
CA ASN A 54 -12.03 4.15 -6.33
C ASN A 54 -12.39 3.70 -7.76
N ASN A 55 -12.83 2.44 -7.91
CA ASN A 55 -13.18 1.84 -9.21
C ASN A 55 -12.07 1.96 -10.27
N GLY A 56 -10.80 1.92 -9.85
CA GLY A 56 -9.63 2.01 -10.72
C GLY A 56 -9.17 3.44 -11.01
N ALA A 57 -9.86 4.47 -10.52
CA ALA A 57 -9.42 5.85 -10.70
C ALA A 57 -8.06 6.14 -10.03
N SER A 58 -7.70 5.35 -9.02
CA SER A 58 -6.40 5.46 -8.34
C SER A 58 -5.29 4.61 -8.96
N CYS A 59 -5.57 3.89 -10.05
CA CYS A 59 -4.53 3.14 -10.77
C CYS A 59 -3.44 4.09 -11.29
N GLY A 60 -2.19 3.76 -11.00
CA GLY A 60 -1.02 4.56 -11.38
C GLY A 60 -0.69 5.70 -10.40
N GLU A 61 -1.57 6.01 -9.45
CA GLU A 61 -1.27 6.99 -8.41
C GLU A 61 -0.14 6.48 -7.50
N CYS A 62 0.72 7.41 -7.09
CA CYS A 62 1.81 7.12 -6.18
C CYS A 62 1.47 7.54 -4.75
N TYR A 63 1.98 6.81 -3.77
CA TYR A 63 1.73 7.05 -2.37
C TYR A 63 3.03 7.00 -1.58
N LYS A 64 3.32 8.04 -0.79
CA LYS A 64 4.39 8.00 0.22
C LYS A 64 3.80 7.48 1.51
N ILE A 65 4.35 6.40 2.02
CA ILE A 65 3.84 5.66 3.18
C ILE A 65 4.92 5.64 4.26
N THR A 66 4.51 5.90 5.50
CA THR A 66 5.33 5.79 6.71
C THR A 66 4.58 4.92 7.72
N CYS A 67 5.30 4.02 8.38
CA CYS A 67 4.74 3.26 9.50
C CYS A 67 4.52 4.19 10.69
N ASP A 68 3.34 4.15 11.31
CA ASP A 68 3.04 4.94 12.51
C ASP A 68 3.74 4.33 13.72
N TYR A 69 5.02 4.68 13.89
CA TYR A 69 5.85 4.18 14.98
C TYR A 69 5.31 4.57 16.37
N ALA A 70 4.56 5.68 16.47
CA ALA A 70 3.95 6.08 17.73
C ALA A 70 2.79 5.13 18.11
N ALA A 71 2.05 4.64 17.10
CA ALA A 71 1.00 3.64 17.30
C ALA A 71 1.55 2.22 17.49
N ASP A 72 2.60 1.83 16.77
CA ASP A 72 3.19 0.49 16.88
C ASP A 72 4.72 0.45 16.71
N SER A 73 5.42 0.76 17.80
CA SER A 73 6.88 0.69 17.85
C SER A 73 7.47 -0.73 17.73
N ARG A 74 6.64 -1.78 17.90
CA ARG A 74 7.12 -3.17 17.90
C ARG A 74 7.42 -3.65 16.50
N TRP A 75 6.60 -3.25 15.53
CA TRP A 75 6.68 -3.74 14.15
C TRP A 75 7.05 -2.66 13.12
N CYS A 76 7.04 -1.38 13.50
CA CYS A 76 7.48 -0.29 12.65
C CYS A 76 9.00 -0.10 12.64
N LYS A 77 9.56 0.16 11.46
CA LYS A 77 10.93 0.69 11.31
C LYS A 77 10.93 2.20 11.49
N LYS A 78 11.57 2.68 12.56
CA LYS A 78 11.59 4.10 12.92
C LYS A 78 12.21 4.97 11.82
N GLY A 79 11.50 6.02 11.40
CA GLY A 79 11.99 7.01 10.45
C GLY A 79 12.06 6.53 8.98
N ALA A 80 11.59 5.32 8.69
CA ALA A 80 11.56 4.80 7.34
C ALA A 80 10.28 5.19 6.60
N SER A 81 10.41 5.47 5.30
CA SER A 81 9.26 5.67 4.41
C SER A 81 9.52 4.99 3.08
N VAL A 82 8.44 4.69 2.35
CA VAL A 82 8.51 4.09 1.03
C VAL A 82 7.51 4.77 0.11
N VAL A 83 7.85 4.87 -1.17
CA VAL A 83 6.92 5.29 -2.20
C VAL A 83 6.50 4.05 -2.98
N ILE A 84 5.20 3.86 -3.15
CA ILE A 84 4.64 2.79 -3.97
C ILE A 84 3.74 3.36 -5.04
N THR A 85 3.49 2.56 -6.07
CA THR A 85 2.48 2.82 -7.09
C THR A 85 1.29 1.87 -6.92
N ALA A 86 0.08 2.42 -6.97
CA ALA A 86 -1.14 1.64 -6.98
C ALA A 86 -1.30 0.94 -8.33
N THR A 87 -1.29 -0.39 -8.32
CA THR A 87 -1.32 -1.21 -9.54
C THR A 87 -2.37 -2.30 -9.52
N ASN A 88 -3.01 -2.50 -8.37
CA ASN A 88 -3.96 -3.59 -8.18
C ASN A 88 -5.07 -3.20 -7.19
N PHE A 89 -6.04 -4.10 -7.05
CA PHE A 89 -7.18 -3.99 -6.16
C PHE A 89 -7.12 -5.12 -5.14
N CYS A 90 -7.28 -4.78 -3.86
CA CYS A 90 -7.47 -5.74 -2.79
C CYS A 90 -8.98 -5.92 -2.52
N PRO A 91 -9.59 -7.04 -2.94
CA PRO A 91 -11.02 -7.25 -2.78
C PRO A 91 -11.41 -7.43 -1.31
N PRO A 92 -12.63 -7.00 -0.92
CA PRO A 92 -13.13 -7.24 0.42
C PRO A 92 -13.38 -8.74 0.66
N ASN A 93 -13.18 -9.18 1.90
CA ASN A 93 -13.57 -10.49 2.39
C ASN A 93 -14.54 -10.33 3.56
N PHE A 94 -15.84 -10.30 3.26
CA PHE A 94 -16.91 -10.12 4.25
C PHE A 94 -17.15 -11.34 5.15
N ALA A 95 -16.50 -12.47 4.88
CA ALA A 95 -16.53 -13.63 5.77
C ALA A 95 -15.56 -13.48 6.94
N LEU A 96 -14.63 -12.51 6.89
CA LEU A 96 -13.64 -12.25 7.94
C LEU A 96 -13.88 -10.90 8.62
N PRO A 97 -13.63 -10.79 9.94
CA PRO A 97 -13.67 -9.51 10.64
C PRO A 97 -12.66 -8.51 10.08
N SER A 98 -13.03 -7.23 10.04
CA SER A 98 -12.16 -6.15 9.52
C SER A 98 -10.90 -5.91 10.35
N ASN A 99 -10.84 -6.44 11.58
CA ASN A 99 -9.68 -6.42 12.45
C ASN A 99 -8.94 -7.78 12.53
N ASN A 100 -9.34 -8.75 11.71
CA ASN A 100 -8.74 -10.08 11.68
C ASN A 100 -8.94 -10.74 10.31
N GLY A 101 -8.13 -10.34 9.33
CA GLY A 101 -8.10 -10.91 7.97
C GLY A 101 -9.00 -10.20 6.96
N GLY A 102 -10.03 -9.45 7.40
CA GLY A 102 -10.88 -8.61 6.55
C GLY A 102 -10.30 -7.21 6.26
N TRP A 103 -8.98 -7.08 6.10
CA TRP A 103 -8.28 -5.78 6.09
C TRP A 103 -8.74 -4.82 4.98
N CYS A 104 -9.17 -5.37 3.84
CA CYS A 104 -9.62 -4.61 2.68
C CYS A 104 -11.13 -4.31 2.70
N ASN A 105 -11.85 -4.71 3.75
CA ASN A 105 -13.28 -4.45 3.90
C ASN A 105 -13.55 -2.94 4.05
N PRO A 106 -14.50 -2.36 3.29
CA PRO A 106 -14.97 -1.01 3.56
C PRO A 106 -15.43 -0.82 5.02
N PRO A 107 -15.20 0.36 5.63
CA PRO A 107 -14.59 1.57 5.07
C PRO A 107 -13.05 1.63 5.27
N LEU A 108 -12.38 0.51 5.50
CA LEU A 108 -10.96 0.51 5.81
C LEU A 108 -10.10 1.00 4.63
N LYS A 109 -9.20 1.93 4.95
CA LYS A 109 -8.12 2.38 4.06
C LYS A 109 -6.93 1.45 4.27
N HIS A 110 -6.68 0.59 3.29
CA HIS A 110 -5.68 -0.45 3.40
C HIS A 110 -4.84 -0.55 2.12
N LEU A 111 -3.53 -0.69 2.29
CA LEU A 111 -2.56 -0.88 1.22
C LEU A 111 -1.93 -2.26 1.38
N ASP A 112 -2.30 -3.20 0.54
CA ASP A 112 -1.66 -4.51 0.51
C ASP A 112 -0.46 -4.43 -0.43
N MET A 113 0.73 -4.32 0.14
CA MET A 113 1.94 -3.95 -0.58
C MET A 113 2.68 -5.19 -1.08
N ALA A 114 3.46 -5.06 -2.15
CA ALA A 114 4.47 -6.07 -2.44
C ALA A 114 5.44 -6.19 -1.23
N GLN A 115 5.79 -7.41 -0.82
CA GLN A 115 6.66 -7.64 0.34
C GLN A 115 7.94 -6.78 0.36
N PRO A 116 8.69 -6.61 -0.75
CA PRO A 116 9.90 -5.78 -0.75
C PRO A 116 9.65 -4.31 -0.41
N ALA A 117 8.48 -3.78 -0.78
CA ALA A 117 8.08 -2.42 -0.46
C ALA A 117 7.65 -2.32 1.01
N TRP A 118 6.85 -3.28 1.48
CA TRP A 118 6.37 -3.30 2.86
C TRP A 118 7.52 -3.41 3.86
N GLU A 119 8.50 -4.27 3.59
CA GLU A 119 9.67 -4.45 4.45
C GLU A 119 10.56 -3.20 4.53
N LYS A 120 10.35 -2.17 3.69
CA LYS A 120 11.02 -0.88 3.92
C LYS A 120 10.53 -0.19 5.18
N ILE A 121 9.26 -0.40 5.57
CA ILE A 121 8.62 0.30 6.69
C ILE A 121 8.24 -0.63 7.84
N GLY A 122 8.04 -1.92 7.59
CA GLY A 122 7.65 -2.93 8.58
C GLY A 122 8.72 -3.99 8.83
N ILE A 123 8.64 -4.63 10.00
CA ILE A 123 9.40 -5.84 10.34
C ILE A 123 8.58 -7.06 9.91
N TYR A 124 9.12 -7.92 9.04
CA TYR A 124 8.42 -9.04 8.40
C TYR A 124 7.43 -9.81 9.29
N ARG A 125 7.85 -10.14 10.53
CA ARG A 125 7.03 -10.89 11.51
C ARG A 125 5.75 -10.17 11.98
N GLY A 126 5.62 -8.87 11.75
CA GLY A 126 4.45 -8.09 12.14
C GLY A 126 3.22 -8.40 11.28
N GLY A 127 3.40 -8.73 10.00
CA GLY A 127 2.33 -9.07 9.04
C GLY A 127 1.42 -7.90 8.64
N ILE A 128 1.11 -7.01 9.59
CA ILE A 128 0.32 -5.80 9.40
C ILE A 128 0.89 -4.68 10.28
N VAL A 129 0.89 -3.45 9.78
CA VAL A 129 1.29 -2.27 10.55
C VAL A 129 0.33 -1.09 10.33
N PRO A 130 0.13 -0.21 11.34
CA PRO A 130 -0.53 1.06 11.14
C PRO A 130 0.35 1.98 10.30
N VAL A 131 -0.24 2.72 9.37
CA VAL A 131 0.50 3.61 8.48
C VAL A 131 -0.16 4.98 8.38
N VAL A 132 0.67 5.98 8.11
CA VAL A 132 0.27 7.29 7.63
C VAL A 132 0.80 7.45 6.22
N PHE A 133 -0.07 7.82 5.28
CA PHE A 133 0.30 7.96 3.88
C PHE A 133 -0.32 9.21 3.25
N GLN A 134 0.27 9.64 2.15
CA GLN A 134 -0.22 10.74 1.33
C GLN A 134 -0.08 10.39 -0.14
N ARG A 135 -1.05 10.83 -0.94
CA ARG A 135 -0.93 10.76 -2.39
C ARG A 135 0.10 11.79 -2.84
N LEU A 136 0.81 11.37 -3.88
CA LEU A 136 1.86 12.07 -4.56
C LEU A 136 1.30 12.56 -5.91
N ASP A 137 1.26 13.89 -6.11
CA ASP A 137 0.71 14.57 -7.32
C ASP A 137 1.81 15.01 -8.30
#